data_AF-A0A6J4V7I2-F1
#
_entry.id   AF-A0A6J4V7I2-F1
#
_cell.length_a   1.000
_cell.length_b   1.000
_cell.length_c   1.000
_cell.angle_alpha   90.00
_cell.angle_beta   90.00
_cell.angle_gamma   90.00
#
_symmetry.space_group_name_H-M   'P 1'
#
loop_
_entity.id
_entity.type
_entity.pdbx_description
1 polymer ?
#
loop_
_entity_poly.entity_id
_entity_poly.type
_entity_poly.pdbx_seq_one_letter_code
_entity_poly.pdbx_strand_id
1 'polypeptide(L)' 'GWTMAPAIDRVYVNERARTELGWQPRYDFGFLIDRLRANDSVQSHLARQVGSKGYHAEVFADGPYPLE' A
#
# COMPACT_ATOMS: atom_id res chain seq x y z
N GLY A 1 29.96 -11.23 -16.95
CA GLY A 1 28.57 -11.70 -17.00
C GLY A 1 27.69 -10.75 -16.21
N TRP A 2 26.36 -10.83 -16.36
CA TRP A 2 25.44 -10.04 -15.54
C TRP A 2 25.24 -10.68 -14.16
N THR A 3 25.09 -9.85 -13.12
CA THR A 3 24.79 -10.24 -11.74
C THR A 3 23.71 -9.32 -11.17
N MET A 4 22.80 -9.87 -10.37
CA MET A 4 21.72 -9.13 -9.72
C MET A 4 22.27 -8.14 -8.67
N ALA A 5 21.62 -6.99 -8.53
CA ALA A 5 21.97 -6.02 -7.50
C ALA A 5 21.76 -6.63 -6.10
N PRO A 6 22.63 -6.31 -5.12
CA PRO A 6 22.55 -6.86 -3.76
C PRO A 6 21.31 -6.39 -2.98
N ALA A 7 20.68 -5.29 -3.42
CA ALA A 7 19.40 -4.82 -2.91
C ALA A 7 18.59 -4.21 -4.06
N ILE A 8 17.27 -4.37 -4.01
CA ILE A 8 16.32 -3.74 -4.94
C ILE A 8 15.22 -3.12 -4.09
N ASP A 9 15.01 -1.83 -4.27
CA ASP A 9 13.88 -1.11 -3.67
C ASP A 9 12.73 -0.98 -4.68
N ARG A 10 11.50 -0.79 -4.20
CA ARG A 10 10.32 -0.57 -5.03
C ARG A 10 10.03 0.92 -5.12
N VAL A 11 10.67 1.59 -6.08
CA VAL A 11 10.36 2.99 -6.39
C VAL A 11 9.30 3.03 -7.49
N TYR A 12 8.07 3.43 -7.13
CA TYR A 12 7.01 3.70 -8.10
C TYR A 12 7.03 5.17 -8.52
N VAL A 13 7.50 5.45 -9.74
CA VAL A 13 7.43 6.79 -10.34
C VAL A 13 6.24 6.85 -11.29
N ASN A 14 5.20 7.58 -10.90
CA ASN A 14 3.98 7.75 -11.70
C ASN A 14 3.93 9.10 -12.46
N GLU A 15 5.05 9.82 -12.54
CA GLU A 15 5.15 11.15 -13.17
C GLU A 15 4.57 11.16 -14.58
N ARG A 16 4.90 10.15 -15.38
CA ARG A 16 4.41 10.05 -16.75
C ARG A 16 2.89 9.96 -16.85
N ALA A 17 2.24 9.20 -15.96
CA ALA A 17 0.78 9.12 -15.91
C ALA A 17 0.15 10.47 -15.53
N ARG A 18 0.79 11.21 -14.63
CA ARG A 18 0.35 12.55 -14.22
C ARG A 18 0.48 13.56 -15.35
N THR A 19 1.62 13.55 -16.04
CA THR A 19 1.93 14.51 -17.11
C THR A 19 1.17 14.20 -18.40
N GLU A 20 1.16 12.95 -18.85
CA GLU A 20 0.60 12.59 -20.16
C GLU A 20 -0.90 12.31 -20.11
N LEU A 21 -1.41 11.76 -19.00
CA LEU A 21 -2.83 11.38 -18.89
C LEU A 21 -3.62 12.37 -18.02
N GLY A 22 -2.96 13.39 -17.45
CA GLY A 22 -3.58 14.28 -16.47
C GLY A 22 -4.05 13.55 -15.21
N TRP A 23 -3.58 12.33 -14.98
CA TRP A 23 -4.03 11.51 -13.86
C TRP A 23 -3.55 12.12 -12.54
N GLN A 24 -4.46 12.26 -11.58
CA GLN A 24 -4.14 12.77 -10.25
C GLN A 24 -4.61 11.78 -9.18
N PRO A 25 -3.73 11.37 -8.25
CA PRO A 25 -4.15 10.51 -7.15
C PRO A 25 -5.15 11.25 -6.27
N ARG A 26 -6.36 10.70 -6.13
CA ARG A 26 -7.34 11.19 -5.15
C ARG A 26 -6.88 10.99 -3.71
N TYR A 27 -6.12 9.92 -3.48
CA TYR A 27 -5.55 9.56 -2.19
C TYR A 27 -4.06 9.31 -2.42
N ASP A 28 -3.23 10.27 -2.06
CA ASP A 28 -1.78 10.16 -2.14
C ASP A 28 -1.16 9.95 -0.75
N PHE A 29 0.17 9.91 -0.71
CA PHE A 29 0.89 9.71 0.55
C PHE A 29 0.63 10.85 1.55
N GLY A 30 0.59 12.11 1.08
CA GLY A 30 0.34 13.27 1.92
C GLY A 30 -1.05 13.21 2.58
N PHE A 31 -2.08 12.89 1.80
CA PHE A 31 -3.44 12.70 2.29
C PHE A 31 -3.50 11.68 3.43
N LEU A 32 -2.80 10.55 3.31
CA LEU A 32 -2.76 9.53 4.36
C LEU A 32 -2.02 10.01 5.60
N ILE A 33 -0.91 10.73 5.44
CA ILE A 33 -0.16 11.32 6.56
C ILE A 33 -1.03 12.31 7.34
N ASP A 34 -1.79 13.15 6.65
CA ASP A 34 -2.66 14.14 7.32
C ASP A 34 -3.81 13.47 8.09
N ARG A 35 -4.40 12.40 7.56
CA ARG A 35 -5.37 11.59 8.30
C ARG A 35 -4.77 10.96 9.55
N LEU A 36 -3.56 10.38 9.44
CA LEU A 36 -2.89 9.76 10.59
C LEU A 36 -2.63 10.80 11.69
N ARG A 37 -2.19 12.01 11.33
CA ARG A 37 -2.01 13.11 12.29
C ARG A 37 -3.30 13.52 12.99
N ALA A 38 -4.41 13.51 12.26
CA ALA A 38 -5.74 13.79 12.80
C ALA A 38 -6.32 12.63 13.64
N ASN A 39 -5.60 11.51 13.77
CA ASN A 39 -6.08 10.27 14.36
C ASN A 39 -7.35 9.73 13.65
N ASP A 40 -7.49 10.05 12.36
CA ASP A 40 -8.57 9.57 11.51
C ASP A 40 -8.25 8.19 10.93
N SER A 41 -9.30 7.45 10.56
CA SER A 41 -9.14 6.18 9.85
C SER A 41 -8.53 6.40 8.46
N VAL A 42 -7.44 5.68 8.16
CA VAL A 42 -6.84 5.58 6.82
C VAL A 42 -7.63 4.66 5.89
N GLN A 43 -8.56 3.87 6.43
CA GLN A 43 -9.36 2.93 5.65
C GLN A 43 -10.45 3.69 4.88
N SER A 44 -10.56 3.40 3.59
CA SER A 44 -11.69 3.86 2.79
C SER A 44 -13.00 3.26 3.32
N HIS A 45 -14.14 3.87 2.95
CA HIS A 45 -15.46 3.30 3.28
C HIS A 45 -15.59 1.85 2.79
N LEU A 46 -15.11 1.58 1.56
CA LEU A 46 -15.12 0.23 1.00
C LEU A 46 -14.25 -0.73 1.81
N ALA A 47 -13.04 -0.33 2.20
CA ALA A 47 -12.17 -1.18 3.00
C ALA A 47 -12.81 -1.57 4.34
N ARG A 48 -13.54 -0.63 4.98
CA ARG A 48 -14.30 -0.92 6.21
C ARG A 48 -15.47 -1.88 5.99
N GLN A 49 -16.17 -1.76 4.86
CA GLN A 49 -17.27 -2.66 4.52
C GLN A 49 -16.79 -4.07 4.17
N VAL A 50 -15.65 -4.17 3.47
CA VAL A 50 -15.07 -5.46 3.06
C VAL A 50 -14.39 -6.17 4.22
N GLY A 51 -13.77 -5.42 5.13
CA GLY A 51 -12.98 -5.96 6.23
C GLY A 51 -11.71 -6.65 5.76
N SER A 52 -11.09 -7.40 6.67
CA SER A 52 -9.89 -8.17 6.38
C SER A 52 -10.25 -9.52 5.76
N LYS A 53 -9.59 -9.87 4.64
CA LYS A 53 -9.64 -11.20 4.04
C LYS A 53 -8.32 -11.91 4.28
N GLY A 54 -8.37 -13.18 4.65
CA GLY A 54 -7.19 -14.02 4.73
C GLY A 54 -6.57 -14.22 3.34
N TYR A 55 -5.24 -14.15 3.26
CA TYR A 55 -4.52 -14.54 2.04
C TYR A 55 -4.35 -16.06 1.94
N HIS A 56 -4.23 -16.71 3.10
CA HIS A 56 -4.16 -18.17 3.24
C HIS A 56 -5.45 -18.73 3.82
N ALA A 57 -5.70 -20.02 3.58
CA ALA A 57 -6.81 -20.75 4.21
C ALA A 57 -6.56 -20.98 5.71
N GLU A 58 -5.30 -21.02 6.10
CA GLU A 58 -4.86 -21.19 7.49
C GLU A 58 -4.94 -19.85 8.24
N VAL A 59 -5.34 -19.94 9.50
CA VAL A 59 -5.32 -18.81 10.44
C VAL A 59 -4.08 -18.95 11.29
N PHE A 60 -3.18 -17.97 11.22
CA PHE A 60 -2.01 -17.92 12.08
C PHE A 60 -2.35 -17.17 13.37
N ALA A 61 -1.78 -17.62 14.49
CA ALA A 61 -2.07 -17.05 15.81
C ALA A 61 -1.68 -15.57 15.92
N ASP A 62 -0.56 -15.17 15.30
CA ASP A 62 0.06 -13.86 15.50
C ASP A 62 -0.03 -12.92 14.28
N GLY A 63 -0.74 -13.29 13.21
CA GLY A 63 -0.83 -12.42 12.04
C GLY A 63 -1.36 -13.06 10.76
N PRO A 64 -1.27 -12.35 9.60
CA PRO A 64 -1.71 -12.88 8.32
C PRO A 64 -0.80 -13.99 7.76
N TYR A 65 0.42 -14.13 8.27
CA TYR A 65 1.40 -15.19 7.98
C TYR A 65 2.47 -15.26 9.10
N PRO A 66 3.19 -16.38 9.26
CA PRO A 66 4.27 -16.49 10.23
C PRO A 66 5.42 -15.56 9.87
N LEU A 67 5.93 -14.82 10.84
CA LEU A 67 7.22 -14.13 10.74
C LEU A 67 8.23 -15.02 11.46
N GLU A 68 9.17 -15.61 10.71
CA GLU A 68 10.40 -16.19 11.29
C GLU A 68 11.46 -15.10 11.48
#